data_AF-A0A176JBM3-F1
#
_entry.id   AF-A0A176JBM3-F1
#
_cell.length_a   1.000
_cell.length_b   1.000
_cell.length_c   1.000
_cell.angle_alpha   90.00
_cell.angle_beta   90.00
_cell.angle_gamma   90.00
#
_symmetry.space_group_name_H-M   'P 1'
#
loop_
_entity.id
_entity.type
_entity.pdbx_description
1 polymer ?
#
loop_
_entity_poly.entity_id
_entity_poly.type
_entity_poly.pdbx_seq_one_letter_code
_entity_poly.pdbx_strand_id
1 'polypeptide(L)' 'MKQQLQHLKELKDVMTKEEYRATAARIVATNIKEMMEERGQIRNRMEVLSLINLKLRSFGVEEVSYGFVRNVEERFQK' A
#
# COMPACT_ATOMS: atom_id res chain seq x y z
N MET A 1 -6.63 3.32 7.62
CA MET A 1 -6.54 3.47 6.14
C MET A 1 -7.14 4.76 5.57
N LYS A 2 -8.47 5.00 5.59
CA LYS A 2 -9.08 6.13 4.84
C LYS A 2 -8.51 7.50 5.21
N GLN A 3 -8.30 7.77 6.50
CA GLN A 3 -7.70 9.01 6.99
C GLN A 3 -6.23 9.16 6.55
N GLN A 4 -5.44 8.09 6.61
CA GLN A 4 -4.02 8.10 6.19
C GLN A 4 -3.87 8.39 4.70
N LEU A 5 -4.72 7.80 3.85
CA LEU A 5 -4.70 8.08 2.41
C LEU A 5 -5.23 9.48 2.06
N GLN A 6 -6.16 10.01 2.86
CA GLN A 6 -6.62 11.39 2.71
C GLN A 6 -5.50 12.37 3.05
N HIS A 7 -4.81 12.15 4.17
CA HIS A 7 -3.66 12.97 4.54
C HIS A 7 -2.52 12.86 3.53
N LEU A 8 -2.27 11.66 2.99
CA LEU A 8 -1.29 11.48 1.93
C LEU A 8 -1.63 12.32 0.69
N LYS A 9 -2.92 12.44 0.32
CA LYS A 9 -3.34 13.30 -0.80
C LYS A 9 -3.00 14.77 -0.57
N GLU A 10 -3.09 15.25 0.66
CA GLU A 10 -2.73 16.64 1.02
C GLU A 10 -1.23 16.88 0.89
N LEU A 11 -0.41 15.84 1.05
CA LEU A 11 1.04 15.89 0.92
C LEU A 11 1.55 15.62 -0.51
N LYS A 12 0.65 15.42 -1.48
CA LYS A 12 1.03 15.02 -2.84
C LYS A 12 1.98 16.01 -3.51
N ASP A 13 1.83 17.31 -3.26
CA ASP A 13 2.62 18.36 -3.91
C ASP A 13 4.01 18.56 -3.27
N VAL A 14 4.25 18.00 -2.08
CA VAL A 14 5.53 18.09 -1.37
C VAL A 14 6.35 16.80 -1.45
N MET A 15 5.85 15.80 -2.19
CA MET A 15 6.49 14.49 -2.34
C MET A 15 6.79 14.21 -3.81
N THR A 16 7.85 13.44 -4.07
CA THR A 16 8.05 12.89 -5.41
C THR A 16 6.98 11.84 -5.72
N LYS A 17 6.73 11.60 -7.02
CA LYS A 17 5.79 10.56 -7.48
C LYS A 17 6.12 9.18 -6.91
N GLU A 18 7.40 8.86 -6.77
CA GLU A 18 7.87 7.58 -6.22
C GLU A 18 7.61 7.47 -4.73
N GLU A 19 7.91 8.52 -3.95
CA GLU A 19 7.62 8.55 -2.50
C GLU A 19 6.12 8.47 -2.22
N TYR A 20 5.31 9.20 -2.98
CA TYR A 20 3.86 9.15 -2.88
C TYR A 20 3.34 7.73 -3.16
N ARG A 21 3.83 7.09 -4.23
CA ARG A 21 3.47 5.72 -4.60
C ARG A 21 3.92 4.70 -3.54
N ALA A 22 5.14 4.82 -3.03
CA ALA A 22 5.68 3.96 -1.98
C ALA A 22 4.84 4.08 -0.69
N THR A 23 4.49 5.30 -0.30
CA THR A 23 3.72 5.57 0.92
C THR A 23 2.29 5.07 0.79
N ALA A 24 1.63 5.29 -0.36
CA ALA A 24 0.31 4.75 -0.65
C ALA A 24 0.32 3.22 -0.62
N ALA A 25 1.30 2.59 -1.29
CA ALA A 25 1.44 1.13 -1.32
C ALA A 25 1.61 0.55 0.09
N ARG A 26 2.42 1.20 0.94
CA ARG A 26 2.59 0.80 2.34
C ARG A 26 1.29 0.84 3.12
N ILE A 27 0.60 1.99 3.11
CA ILE A 27 -0.65 2.18 3.87
C ILE A 27 -1.67 1.11 3.49
N VAL A 28 -1.80 0.84 2.18
CA VAL A 28 -2.74 -0.16 1.65
C VAL A 28 -2.30 -1.57 2.03
N ALA A 29 -1.02 -1.91 1.85
CA ALA A 29 -0.49 -3.24 2.17
C ALA A 29 -0.63 -3.57 3.66
N THR A 30 -0.27 -2.63 4.55
CA THR A 30 -0.43 -2.78 6.00
C THR A 30 -1.89 -3.00 6.37
N ASN A 31 -2.81 -2.22 5.81
CA ASN A 31 -4.23 -2.40 6.15
C ASN A 31 -4.79 -3.74 5.67
N ILE A 32 -4.44 -4.19 4.45
CA ILE A 32 -4.86 -5.50 3.95
C ILE A 32 -4.27 -6.62 4.80
N LYS A 33 -3.00 -6.48 5.20
CA LYS A 33 -2.30 -7.42 6.08
C LYS A 33 -3.05 -7.58 7.40
N GLU A 34 -3.34 -6.48 8.09
CA GLU A 34 -4.09 -6.45 9.36
C GLU A 34 -5.47 -7.08 9.19
N MET A 35 -6.23 -6.69 8.16
CA MET A 35 -7.57 -7.24 7.90
C MET A 35 -7.57 -8.76 7.67
N MET A 36 -6.53 -9.31 7.03
CA MET A 36 -6.42 -10.75 6.82
C MET A 36 -5.99 -11.49 8.08
N GLU A 37 -5.13 -10.88 8.90
CA GLU A 37 -4.74 -11.40 10.22
C GLU A 37 -5.97 -11.49 11.14
N GLU A 38 -6.78 -10.42 11.22
CA GLU A 38 -8.02 -10.38 12.00
C GLU A 38 -9.03 -11.45 11.58
N ARG A 39 -9.03 -11.83 10.30
CA ARG A 39 -9.95 -12.83 9.72
C ARG A 39 -9.37 -14.25 9.72
N GLY A 40 -8.13 -14.45 10.19
CA GLY A 40 -7.46 -15.75 10.16
C GLY A 40 -7.24 -16.32 8.76
N GLN A 41 -7.18 -15.47 7.72
CA GLN A 41 -7.08 -15.92 6.33
C GLN A 41 -5.62 -16.19 5.92
N ILE A 42 -5.39 -17.36 5.31
CA ILE A 42 -4.09 -17.72 4.74
C ILE A 42 -3.79 -16.83 3.52
N ARG A 43 -2.60 -16.24 3.50
CA ARG A 43 -2.19 -15.24 2.52
C ARG A 43 -1.68 -15.86 1.22
N ASN A 44 -2.52 -15.96 0.22
CA ASN A 44 -2.03 -16.09 -1.15
C ASN A 44 -1.41 -14.76 -1.59
N ARG A 45 -0.10 -14.75 -1.87
CA ARG A 45 0.65 -13.55 -2.23
C ARG A 45 0.06 -12.80 -3.44
N MET A 46 -0.45 -13.53 -4.43
CA MET A 46 -1.02 -12.94 -5.65
C MET A 46 -2.38 -12.29 -5.39
N GLU A 47 -3.18 -12.86 -4.50
CA GLU A 47 -4.46 -12.27 -4.08
C GLU A 47 -4.23 -10.99 -3.28
N VAL A 48 -3.28 -11.02 -2.33
CA VAL A 48 -2.88 -9.83 -1.57
C VAL A 48 -2.41 -8.72 -2.49
N LEU A 49 -1.53 -9.03 -3.45
CA LEU A 49 -1.04 -8.05 -4.42
C LEU A 49 -2.18 -7.48 -5.28
N SER A 50 -3.10 -8.33 -5.73
CA SER A 50 -4.25 -7.90 -6.53
C SER A 50 -5.16 -6.95 -5.75
N LEU A 51 -5.42 -7.24 -4.47
CA LEU A 51 -6.18 -6.36 -3.58
C LEU A 51 -5.47 -5.02 -3.35
N ILE A 52 -4.15 -5.04 -3.16
CA ILE A 52 -3.34 -3.83 -3.02
C ILE A 52 -3.48 -2.96 -4.28
N ASN A 53 -3.26 -3.54 -5.47
CA ASN A 53 -3.33 -2.81 -6.72
C ASN A 53 -4.73 -2.29 -7.03
N LEU A 54 -5.78 -3.07 -6.71
CA LEU A 54 -7.17 -2.61 -6.82
C LEU A 54 -7.42 -1.36 -5.98
N LYS A 55 -6.94 -1.34 -4.73
CA LYS A 55 -7.06 -0.18 -3.85
C LYS A 55 -6.25 0.99 -4.38
N LEU A 56 -4.98 0.80 -4.72
CA LEU A 56 -4.13 1.86 -5.28
C LEU A 56 -4.75 2.53 -6.50
N ARG A 57 -5.28 1.72 -7.43
CA ARG A 57 -5.99 2.21 -8.62
C ARG A 57 -7.18 3.09 -8.25
N SER A 58 -7.97 2.72 -7.24
CA SER A 58 -9.10 3.53 -6.76
C SER A 58 -8.68 4.89 -6.17
N PHE A 59 -7.41 5.03 -5.79
CA PHE A 59 -6.81 6.29 -5.31
C PHE A 59 -6.02 7.03 -6.39
N GLY A 60 -6.03 6.56 -7.64
CA GLY A 60 -5.27 7.15 -8.75
C GLY A 60 -3.76 6.92 -8.66
N VAL A 61 -3.34 5.85 -7.95
CA VAL A 61 -1.94 5.46 -7.81
C VAL A 61 -1.63 4.31 -8.76
N GLU A 62 -0.47 4.37 -9.42
CA GLU A 62 0.01 3.30 -10.30
C GLU A 62 0.20 1.98 -9.55
N GLU A 63 -0.07 0.88 -10.24
CA GLU A 63 0.08 -0.47 -9.72
C GLU A 63 1.52 -0.78 -9.36
N VAL A 64 1.72 -1.62 -8.36
CA VAL A 64 3.03 -2.02 -7.85
C VAL A 64 3.26 -3.51 -8.05
N SER A 65 4.53 -3.90 -8.11
CA SER A 65 4.92 -5.30 -8.09
C SER A 65 5.04 -5.81 -6.65
N TYR A 66 5.02 -7.13 -6.47
CA TYR A 66 5.29 -7.72 -5.16
C TYR A 66 6.66 -7.30 -4.59
N GLY A 67 7.69 -7.26 -5.44
CA GLY A 67 9.03 -6.82 -5.04
C GLY A 67 9.05 -5.37 -4.57
N PHE A 68 8.25 -4.50 -5.20
CA PHE A 68 8.09 -3.11 -4.75
C PHE A 68 7.50 -3.05 -3.34
N VAL A 69 6.41 -3.78 -3.07
CA VAL A 69 5.75 -3.81 -1.74
C VAL A 69 6.72 -4.32 -0.67
N ARG A 70 7.45 -5.40 -0.97
CA ARG A 70 8.45 -5.97 -0.05
C ARG A 70 9.56 -4.96 0.27
N ASN A 71 10.13 -4.31 -0.75
CA ASN A 71 11.20 -3.33 -0.56
C ASN A 71 10.73 -2.12 0.26
N VAL A 72 9.47 -1.72 0.10
CA VAL A 72 8.86 -0.66 0.90
C VAL A 72 8.77 -1.09 2.37
N GLU A 73 8.29 -2.30 2.69
CA GLU A 73 8.29 -2.79 4.08
C GLU A 73 9.70 -2.78 4.70
N GLU A 74 10.71 -3.26 3.97
CA GLU A 74 12.11 -3.30 4.45
C GLU A 74 12.71 -1.89 4.66
N ARG A 75 12.38 -0.91 3.80
CA ARG A 75 12.89 0.47 3.88
C ARG A 75 12.39 1.22 5.12
N PHE A 76 11.21 0.89 5.62
CA PHE A 76 10.57 1.60 6.72
C PHE A 76 10.61 0.85 8.07
N GLN A 77 11.30 -0.29 8.14
CA GLN A 77 11.62 -1.02 9.38
C GLN A 77 13.00 -0.66 9.96
N LYS A 78 13.80 0.14 9.25
CA LYS A 78 15.05 0.75 9.76
C LYS A 78 14.77 2.15 10.28
#